data_AF-A0A9D8HEZ8-F1
#
_entry.id   AF-A0A9D8HEZ8-F1
#
_cell.length_a   1.000
_cell.length_b   1.000
_cell.length_c   1.000
_cell.angle_alpha   90.00
_cell.angle_beta   90.00
_cell.angle_gamma   90.00
#
_symmetry.space_group_name_H-M   'P 1'
#
loop_
_entity.id
_entity.type
_entity.pdbx_description
1 polymer ?
#
loop_
_entity_poly.entity_id
_entity_poly.type
_entity_poly.pdbx_seq_one_letter_code
_entity_poly.pdbx_strand_id
1 'polypeptide(L)'
;MDAAGDRVAFVCDGRPVEADCRPGESLLTVLREHLGITAVKDGCAPQGQCGCCTVWIDGEPRVACVTPAERVAGRAVTTPAGLDPDLRDRLADALLATGGSQCGFCTPGIVMRLAAMLDRGRCGRTDVDRALAAHLCRCTGWQTIVEAVGVVTEPPPRALDPATARATAETGGPQTVAPSVPLGAGGFADDTAPRDALVAVPLPPGVDPDAVGAQTAAGTWWVVDATLTEARGRAGKLQGRRTTRDATPPLTPPLVDAPPHAVRLATGWVEPAYLEPDASWCAPDATPASPLANGGAFGGKQGSLAPAAARELADRLGRAVRVVYSREDTVRLGPKRPPIAAAAWVDGDRVRIRGRVANADWSGPAATGPAGLDAEWVTVPAPGPPVGAARAGRWAEEAVLVAGARHAAGLAPEGPLAARVTGPTGAIGDARVHVDAARGVITRVEVQVDAGDPLDAVVLRAYCIGATHMALGWVCTESLAVDPETGAVLDLTIRSFGIVRPAVVPPVEVTIVAGDGPPRAQASDAVFAAVAAATWNALADLDGGHPDRWPALHTGPGRALRR
;
A
#
# COMPACT_ATOMS: atom_id res chain seq x y z
N MET A 1 39.34 -8.38 -9.80
CA MET A 1 40.18 -8.22 -8.60
C MET A 1 39.23 -8.46 -7.44
N ASP A 2 39.15 -9.72 -6.99
CA ASP A 2 38.23 -10.13 -5.92
C ASP A 2 38.63 -9.43 -4.63
N ALA A 3 37.88 -8.42 -4.22
CA ALA A 3 37.92 -7.96 -2.85
C ALA A 3 37.24 -9.06 -2.03
N ALA A 4 38.04 -9.93 -1.41
CA ALA A 4 37.56 -10.81 -0.35
C ALA A 4 36.83 -9.92 0.67
N GLY A 5 35.51 -10.10 0.81
CA GLY A 5 34.73 -9.39 1.81
C GLY A 5 35.26 -9.73 3.20
N ASP A 6 35.28 -8.77 4.10
CA ASP A 6 35.56 -9.05 5.51
C ASP A 6 34.49 -10.01 6.03
N ARG A 7 34.86 -10.92 6.94
CA ARG A 7 33.88 -11.78 7.59
C ARG A 7 33.26 -11.06 8.78
N VAL A 8 31.94 -11.15 8.91
CA VAL A 8 31.24 -10.75 10.13
C VAL A 8 30.76 -12.00 10.87
N ALA A 9 31.12 -12.08 12.15
CA ALA A 9 30.68 -13.14 13.06
C ALA A 9 29.73 -12.56 14.10
N PHE A 10 28.56 -13.15 14.30
CA PHE A 10 27.57 -12.72 15.29
C PHE A 10 26.68 -13.90 15.71
N VAL A 11 25.78 -13.70 16.68
CA VAL A 11 24.80 -14.72 17.08
C VAL A 11 23.46 -14.40 16.45
N CYS A 12 22.94 -15.25 15.58
CA CYS A 12 21.61 -15.11 14.99
C CYS A 12 20.68 -16.18 15.55
N ASP A 13 19.56 -15.77 16.16
CA ASP A 13 18.55 -16.68 16.73
C ASP A 13 19.17 -17.75 17.66
N GLY A 14 20.12 -17.31 18.50
CA GLY A 14 20.85 -18.15 19.46
C GLY A 14 21.98 -19.01 18.87
N ARG A 15 22.24 -18.93 17.55
CA ARG A 15 23.28 -19.71 16.87
C ARG A 15 24.42 -18.80 16.40
N PRO A 16 25.69 -19.18 16.61
CA PRO A 16 26.81 -18.46 16.00
C PRO A 16 26.73 -18.59 14.49
N VAL A 17 26.86 -17.46 13.79
CA VAL A 17 26.88 -17.40 12.33
C VAL A 17 28.08 -16.57 11.88
N GLU A 18 28.68 -16.99 10.78
CA GLU A 18 29.67 -16.21 10.04
C GLU A 18 29.16 -16.01 8.62
N ALA A 19 29.28 -14.79 8.11
CA ALA A 19 28.92 -14.47 6.74
C ALA A 19 29.98 -13.55 6.12
N ASP A 20 30.16 -13.68 4.81
CA ASP A 20 30.92 -12.72 4.04
C ASP A 20 30.16 -11.39 4.04
N CYS A 21 30.87 -10.30 4.29
CA CYS A 21 30.30 -8.96 4.42
C CYS A 21 31.20 -7.96 3.73
N ARG A 22 30.63 -7.22 2.78
CA ARG A 22 31.36 -6.10 2.17
C ARG A 22 31.35 -4.90 3.12
N PRO A 23 32.38 -4.03 3.07
CA PRO A 23 32.37 -2.79 3.83
C PRO A 23 31.09 -1.98 3.58
N GLY A 24 30.38 -1.62 4.65
CA GLY A 24 29.12 -0.87 4.58
C GLY A 24 27.89 -1.66 4.11
N GLU A 25 28.00 -2.97 3.87
CA GLU A 25 26.86 -3.82 3.54
C GLU A 25 25.85 -3.87 4.70
N SER A 26 24.56 -3.83 4.38
CA SER A 26 23.51 -3.78 5.39
C SER A 26 23.28 -5.15 6.04
N LEU A 27 22.89 -5.15 7.31
CA LEU A 27 22.45 -6.36 8.02
C LEU A 27 21.29 -7.05 7.29
N LEU A 28 20.41 -6.28 6.63
CA LEU A 28 19.34 -6.85 5.81
C LEU A 28 19.89 -7.73 4.68
N THR A 29 20.92 -7.24 3.99
CA THR A 29 21.57 -7.98 2.90
C THR A 29 22.21 -9.25 3.45
N VAL A 30 22.97 -9.16 4.55
CA VAL A 30 23.56 -10.33 5.24
C VAL A 30 22.50 -11.36 5.61
N LEU A 31 21.42 -10.95 6.26
CA LEU A 31 20.35 -11.86 6.68
C LEU A 31 19.65 -12.52 5.48
N ARG A 32 19.27 -11.76 4.45
CA ARG A 32 18.46 -12.28 3.34
C ARG A 32 19.26 -13.04 2.29
N GLU A 33 20.35 -12.43 1.82
CA GLU A 33 21.11 -12.89 0.66
C GLU A 33 22.14 -13.94 1.05
N HIS A 34 22.81 -13.76 2.19
CA HIS A 34 23.90 -14.65 2.63
C HIS A 34 23.40 -15.77 3.54
N LEU A 35 22.52 -15.46 4.51
CA LEU A 35 21.99 -16.43 5.48
C LEU A 35 20.62 -17.02 5.10
N GLY A 36 19.97 -16.49 4.06
CA GLY A 36 18.71 -17.00 3.58
C GLY A 36 17.47 -16.68 4.42
N ILE A 37 17.57 -15.76 5.38
CA ILE A 37 16.49 -15.41 6.30
C ILE A 37 15.55 -14.38 5.64
N THR A 38 14.59 -14.87 4.87
CA THR A 38 13.65 -14.03 4.08
C THR A 38 12.47 -13.51 4.88
N ALA A 39 12.29 -13.93 6.14
CA ALA A 39 11.26 -13.37 7.03
C ALA A 39 11.49 -11.87 7.30
N VAL A 40 12.74 -11.40 7.23
CA VAL A 40 13.11 -9.99 7.30
C VAL A 40 12.90 -9.36 5.91
N LYS A 41 11.94 -8.44 5.77
CA LYS A 41 11.47 -8.01 4.44
C LYS A 41 12.16 -6.74 3.92
N ASP A 42 12.59 -6.78 2.65
CA ASP A 42 13.04 -5.58 1.92
C ASP A 42 11.85 -4.81 1.35
N GLY A 43 11.36 -3.80 2.08
CA GLY A 43 10.27 -2.94 1.61
C GLY A 43 10.70 -1.61 1.01
N CYS A 44 11.62 -0.92 1.68
CA CYS A 44 12.11 0.39 1.29
C CYS A 44 13.63 0.51 1.43
N ALA A 45 14.39 -0.59 1.45
CA ALA A 45 15.82 -0.48 1.64
C ALA A 45 16.45 0.39 0.53
N PRO A 46 17.47 1.19 0.84
CA PRO A 46 18.11 1.40 2.15
C PRO A 46 17.54 2.61 2.93
N GLN A 47 16.26 2.97 2.76
CA GLN A 47 15.70 4.20 3.34
C GLN A 47 15.44 4.13 4.85
N GLY A 48 15.23 2.94 5.43
CA GLY A 48 14.94 2.77 6.85
C GLY A 48 13.58 3.31 7.32
N GLN A 49 12.61 3.45 6.42
CA GLN A 49 11.37 4.21 6.68
C GLN A 49 10.10 3.37 6.90
N CYS A 50 10.01 2.15 6.37
CA CYS A 50 8.79 1.32 6.44
C CYS A 50 8.74 0.39 7.66
N GLY A 51 9.90 0.04 8.24
CA GLY A 51 10.00 -0.87 9.37
C GLY A 51 9.91 -2.38 9.04
N CYS A 52 9.62 -2.78 7.79
CA CYS A 52 9.43 -4.19 7.41
C CYS A 52 10.64 -5.10 7.70
N CYS A 53 11.86 -4.54 7.73
CA CYS A 53 13.10 -5.25 8.04
C CYS A 53 13.50 -5.19 9.52
N THR A 54 12.54 -5.00 10.43
CA THR A 54 12.85 -4.92 11.87
C THR A 54 13.31 -6.27 12.39
N VAL A 55 14.43 -6.26 13.12
CA VAL A 55 14.99 -7.37 13.92
C VAL A 55 15.32 -6.83 15.31
N TRP A 56 15.68 -7.68 16.28
CA TRP A 56 16.31 -7.21 17.52
C TRP A 56 17.82 -7.28 17.41
N ILE A 57 18.49 -6.28 17.95
CA ILE A 57 19.94 -6.30 18.17
C ILE A 57 20.15 -6.08 19.66
N ASP A 58 20.68 -7.08 20.35
CA ASP A 58 20.78 -7.17 21.81
C ASP A 58 19.43 -6.88 22.51
N GLY A 59 18.36 -7.51 22.04
CA GLY A 59 17.00 -7.35 22.57
C GLY A 59 16.27 -6.07 22.14
N GLU A 60 16.92 -5.17 21.39
CA GLU A 60 16.32 -3.90 20.98
C GLU A 60 15.87 -3.89 19.51
N PRO A 61 14.60 -3.51 19.20
CA PRO A 61 14.12 -3.46 17.82
C PRO A 61 14.83 -2.39 16.96
N ARG A 62 15.51 -2.84 15.89
CA ARG A 62 16.24 -2.02 14.93
C ARG A 62 15.88 -2.41 13.50
N VAL A 63 15.92 -1.45 12.58
CA VAL A 63 15.73 -1.69 11.15
C VAL A 63 17.04 -2.18 10.53
N ALA A 64 17.01 -3.35 9.90
CA ALA A 64 18.22 -4.01 9.38
C ALA A 64 18.81 -3.31 8.13
N CYS A 65 17.99 -2.65 7.30
CA CYS A 65 18.44 -2.11 6.01
C CYS A 65 19.36 -0.89 6.09
N VAL A 66 19.43 -0.21 7.24
CA VAL A 66 20.33 0.93 7.49
C VAL A 66 21.36 0.63 8.57
N THR A 67 21.38 -0.61 9.06
CA THR A 67 22.36 -1.07 10.05
C THR A 67 23.51 -1.72 9.29
N PRO A 68 24.74 -1.16 9.29
CA PRO A 68 25.90 -1.84 8.72
C PRO A 68 26.15 -3.15 9.45
N ALA A 69 26.37 -4.25 8.73
CA ALA A 69 26.53 -5.57 9.33
C ALA A 69 27.79 -5.66 10.22
N GLU A 70 28.86 -4.96 9.88
CA GLU A 70 30.05 -4.81 10.74
C GLU A 70 29.72 -4.34 12.18
N ARG A 71 28.64 -3.57 12.36
CA ARG A 71 28.21 -3.07 13.69
C ARG A 71 27.49 -4.11 14.53
N VAL A 72 27.23 -5.30 13.99
CA VAL A 72 26.67 -6.44 14.72
C VAL A 72 27.70 -7.52 15.05
N ALA A 73 28.98 -7.31 14.72
CA ALA A 73 30.04 -8.24 15.09
C ALA A 73 30.02 -8.56 16.60
N GLY A 74 29.95 -9.85 16.93
CA GLY A 74 29.87 -10.37 18.31
C GLY A 74 28.55 -10.13 19.04
N ARG A 75 27.54 -9.51 18.41
CA ARG A 75 26.26 -9.15 19.03
C ARG A 75 25.18 -10.20 18.77
N ALA A 76 24.08 -10.11 19.52
CA ALA A 76 22.93 -10.97 19.33
C ALA A 76 21.92 -10.32 18.37
N VAL A 77 21.56 -11.02 17.30
CA VAL A 77 20.51 -10.65 16.36
C VAL A 77 19.36 -11.65 16.49
N THR A 78 18.15 -11.15 16.74
CA THR A 78 16.93 -11.98 16.82
C THR A 78 15.98 -11.60 15.69
N THR A 79 15.59 -12.59 14.91
CA THR A 79 14.60 -12.51 13.84
C THR A 79 13.26 -13.05 14.34
N PRO A 80 12.17 -13.01 13.55
CA PRO A 80 10.89 -13.62 13.98
C PRO A 80 11.02 -15.09 14.42
N ALA A 81 11.97 -15.84 13.84
CA ALA A 81 12.20 -17.24 14.19
C ALA A 81 12.87 -17.43 15.56
N GLY A 82 13.65 -16.46 16.03
CA GLY A 82 14.35 -16.50 17.32
C GLY A 82 13.57 -15.91 18.50
N LEU A 83 12.35 -15.43 18.28
CA LEU A 83 11.45 -15.04 19.37
C LEU A 83 11.05 -16.26 20.22
N ASP A 84 10.65 -15.99 21.46
CA ASP A 84 10.00 -17.00 22.31
C ASP A 84 8.82 -17.64 21.53
N PRO A 85 8.80 -18.99 21.35
CA PRO A 85 7.80 -19.64 20.52
C PRO A 85 6.36 -19.41 20.97
N ASP A 86 6.09 -19.40 22.28
CA ASP A 86 4.74 -19.17 22.82
C ASP A 86 4.24 -17.76 22.49
N LEU A 87 5.07 -16.74 22.79
CA LEU A 87 4.74 -15.36 22.45
C LEU A 87 4.58 -15.15 20.93
N ARG A 88 5.47 -15.75 20.14
CA ARG A 88 5.45 -15.66 18.67
C ARG A 88 4.15 -16.24 18.10
N ASP A 89 3.77 -17.44 18.54
CA ASP A 89 2.61 -18.14 18.01
C ASP A 89 1.32 -17.45 18.46
N ARG A 90 1.23 -17.01 19.73
CA ARG A 90 0.11 -16.20 20.22
C ARG A 90 -0.05 -14.86 19.49
N LEU A 91 1.05 -14.18 19.16
CA LEU A 91 1.02 -12.95 18.36
C LEU A 91 0.50 -13.22 16.93
N ALA A 92 0.96 -14.30 16.30
CA ALA A 92 0.49 -14.69 14.98
C ALA A 92 -1.02 -14.96 15.01
N ASP A 93 -1.49 -15.80 15.95
CA ASP A 93 -2.89 -16.17 16.07
C ASP A 93 -3.77 -14.97 16.42
N ALA A 94 -3.31 -14.06 17.28
CA ALA A 94 -4.04 -12.82 17.60
C ALA A 94 -4.20 -11.89 16.39
N LEU A 95 -3.16 -11.78 15.55
CA LEU A 95 -3.23 -11.03 14.30
C LEU A 95 -4.19 -11.69 13.30
N LEU A 96 -4.26 -13.02 13.25
CA LEU A 96 -5.24 -13.73 12.43
C LEU A 96 -6.68 -13.52 12.92
N ALA A 97 -6.89 -13.67 14.23
CA ALA A 97 -8.18 -13.54 14.90
C ALA A 97 -8.87 -12.20 14.64
N THR A 98 -8.08 -11.14 14.46
CA THR A 98 -8.57 -9.76 14.33
C THR A 98 -8.45 -9.20 12.91
N GLY A 99 -7.81 -9.93 11.99
CA GLY A 99 -7.45 -9.40 10.66
C GLY A 99 -6.32 -8.35 10.73
N GLY A 100 -5.47 -8.44 11.74
CA GLY A 100 -4.23 -7.67 11.91
C GLY A 100 -3.11 -8.03 10.92
N SER A 101 -3.29 -9.07 10.10
CA SER A 101 -2.42 -9.40 8.99
C SER A 101 -3.23 -9.74 7.74
N GLN A 102 -3.15 -8.90 6.71
CA GLN A 102 -3.75 -9.13 5.39
C GLN A 102 -2.69 -9.71 4.45
N CYS A 103 -2.02 -8.86 3.64
CA CYS A 103 -0.92 -9.33 2.78
C CYS A 103 0.22 -9.99 3.58
N GLY A 104 0.48 -9.51 4.79
CA GLY A 104 1.52 -10.07 5.65
C GLY A 104 2.92 -9.50 5.44
N PHE A 105 3.15 -8.64 4.44
CA PHE A 105 4.50 -8.17 4.13
C PHE A 105 5.14 -7.33 5.26
N CYS A 106 4.40 -6.41 5.87
CA CYS A 106 4.92 -5.62 7.00
C CYS A 106 4.88 -6.37 8.33
N THR A 107 4.15 -7.48 8.40
CA THR A 107 3.76 -8.12 9.65
C THR A 107 4.92 -8.71 10.44
N PRO A 108 5.94 -9.34 9.83
CA PRO A 108 7.09 -9.84 10.60
C PRO A 108 7.79 -8.76 11.41
N GLY A 109 8.00 -7.57 10.81
CA GLY A 109 8.56 -6.44 11.53
C GLY A 109 7.63 -5.86 12.60
N ILE A 110 6.31 -5.94 12.41
CA ILE A 110 5.30 -5.59 13.44
C ILE A 110 5.41 -6.57 14.61
N VAL A 111 5.46 -7.87 14.34
CA VAL A 111 5.63 -8.92 15.37
C VAL A 111 6.86 -8.64 16.22
N MET A 112 8.01 -8.32 15.60
CA MET A 112 9.23 -7.95 16.35
C MET A 112 9.01 -6.73 17.26
N ARG A 113 8.27 -5.70 16.82
CA ARG A 113 7.99 -4.51 17.64
C ARG A 113 7.02 -4.81 18.78
N LEU A 114 5.97 -5.57 18.51
CA LEU A 114 4.96 -5.94 19.49
C LEU A 114 5.53 -6.88 20.55
N ALA A 115 6.32 -7.88 20.16
CA ALA A 115 7.00 -8.77 21.09
C ALA A 115 7.90 -7.99 22.07
N ALA A 116 8.66 -7.00 21.58
CA ALA A 116 9.54 -6.19 22.45
C ALA A 116 8.75 -5.24 23.36
N MET A 117 7.55 -4.84 22.95
CA MET A 117 6.64 -4.06 23.79
C MET A 117 6.06 -4.94 24.91
N LEU A 118 5.60 -6.14 24.57
CA LEU A 118 4.99 -7.10 25.49
C LEU A 118 6.02 -7.65 26.51
N ASP A 119 7.26 -7.89 26.09
CA ASP A 119 8.37 -8.31 26.98
C ASP A 119 8.63 -7.29 28.11
N ARG A 120 8.31 -6.01 27.86
CA ARG A 120 8.39 -4.92 28.85
C ARG A 120 7.10 -4.74 29.67
N GLY A 121 6.16 -5.68 29.57
CA GLY A 121 4.87 -5.63 30.27
C GLY A 121 3.92 -4.53 29.80
N ARG A 122 4.04 -4.07 28.55
CA ARG A 122 3.18 -3.03 27.97
C ARG A 122 2.18 -3.61 26.98
N CYS A 123 0.91 -3.21 27.07
CA CYS A 123 -0.16 -3.73 26.21
C CYS A 123 -1.26 -2.70 25.86
N GLY A 124 -1.13 -1.44 26.29
CA GLY A 124 -2.15 -0.42 26.03
C GLY A 124 -2.12 0.09 24.58
N ARG A 125 -3.24 0.65 24.10
CA ARG A 125 -3.33 1.31 22.78
C ARG A 125 -2.16 2.27 22.53
N THR A 126 -1.89 3.15 23.49
CA THR A 126 -0.82 4.15 23.40
C THR A 126 0.58 3.53 23.31
N ASP A 127 0.77 2.34 23.89
CA ASP A 127 2.03 1.60 23.78
C ASP A 127 2.20 1.03 22.38
N VAL A 128 1.12 0.49 21.79
CA VAL A 128 1.12 -0.01 20.40
C VAL A 128 1.41 1.14 19.43
N ASP A 129 0.72 2.27 19.58
CA ASP A 129 0.93 3.45 18.73
C ASP A 129 2.39 3.94 18.82
N ARG A 130 3.00 3.93 20.02
CA ARG A 130 4.41 4.29 20.21
C ARG A 130 5.36 3.26 19.62
N ALA A 131 5.09 1.96 19.81
CA ALA A 131 5.91 0.87 19.29
C ALA A 131 5.92 0.87 17.74
N LEU A 132 4.80 1.24 17.12
CA LEU A 132 4.60 1.22 15.68
C LEU A 132 4.71 2.60 14.99
N ALA A 133 5.04 3.67 15.72
CA ALA A 133 5.17 5.03 15.16
C ALA A 133 6.13 5.12 13.96
N ALA A 134 7.19 4.29 13.98
CA ALA A 134 8.18 4.20 12.91
C ALA A 134 7.89 3.09 11.87
N HIS A 135 6.76 2.41 11.98
CA HIS A 135 6.33 1.36 11.05
C HIS A 135 5.33 1.90 10.03
N LEU A 136 5.20 1.23 8.90
CA LEU A 136 4.14 1.47 7.92
C LEU A 136 3.34 0.20 7.67
N CYS A 137 2.03 0.36 7.50
CA CYS A 137 1.09 -0.66 7.06
C CYS A 137 0.08 0.03 6.14
N ARG A 138 -0.16 -0.56 4.96
CA ARG A 138 -1.11 -0.02 3.98
C ARG A 138 -2.47 -0.70 4.03
N CYS A 139 -2.54 -1.89 4.62
CA CYS A 139 -3.71 -2.78 4.48
C CYS A 139 -4.67 -2.73 5.67
N THR A 140 -4.16 -2.63 6.91
CA THR A 140 -4.97 -2.93 8.11
C THR A 140 -5.64 -1.73 8.73
N GLY A 141 -5.25 -0.51 8.36
CA GLY A 141 -5.67 0.72 9.04
C GLY A 141 -5.26 0.78 10.53
N TRP A 142 -4.29 -0.04 10.97
CA TRP A 142 -3.73 -0.11 12.32
C TRP A 142 -4.66 -0.59 13.43
N GLN A 143 -5.97 -0.33 13.34
CA GLN A 143 -6.94 -0.68 14.36
C GLN A 143 -6.95 -2.18 14.68
N THR A 144 -6.93 -3.05 13.67
CA THR A 144 -6.94 -4.50 13.87
C THR A 144 -5.65 -5.01 14.52
N ILE A 145 -4.50 -4.35 14.30
CA ILE A 145 -3.23 -4.69 14.96
C ILE A 145 -3.31 -4.36 16.46
N VAL A 146 -3.96 -3.27 16.83
CA VAL A 146 -4.19 -2.91 18.24
C VAL A 146 -5.15 -3.91 18.89
N GLU A 147 -6.24 -4.25 18.20
CA GLU A 147 -7.19 -5.27 18.67
C GLU A 147 -6.49 -6.61 18.92
N ALA A 148 -5.53 -6.99 18.07
CA ALA A 148 -4.73 -8.21 18.26
C ALA A 148 -3.98 -8.22 19.60
N VAL A 149 -3.37 -7.10 20.00
CA VAL A 149 -2.68 -6.99 21.29
C VAL A 149 -3.65 -7.21 22.46
N GLY A 150 -4.91 -6.79 22.32
CA GLY A 150 -5.95 -6.99 23.34
C GLY A 150 -6.37 -8.45 23.56
N VAL A 151 -6.10 -9.34 22.59
CA VAL A 151 -6.46 -10.76 22.66
C VAL A 151 -5.24 -11.69 22.65
N VAL A 152 -4.01 -11.15 22.70
CA VAL A 152 -2.76 -11.93 22.58
C VAL A 152 -2.54 -12.94 23.70
N THR A 153 -3.19 -12.79 24.84
CA THR A 153 -3.09 -13.77 25.95
C THR A 153 -3.84 -15.06 25.62
N GLU A 154 -4.97 -14.94 24.96
CA GLU A 154 -5.83 -16.07 24.57
C GLU A 154 -6.50 -15.75 23.23
N PRO A 155 -5.76 -15.92 22.11
CA PRO A 155 -6.28 -15.62 20.79
C PRO A 155 -7.47 -16.54 20.47
N PRO A 156 -8.60 -16.01 19.98
CA PRO A 156 -9.74 -16.84 19.64
C PRO A 156 -9.42 -17.70 18.40
N PRO A 157 -9.94 -18.94 18.33
CA PRO A 157 -9.66 -19.86 17.24
C PRO A 157 -10.25 -19.36 15.92
N ARG A 158 -9.66 -19.83 14.81
CA ARG A 158 -9.96 -19.29 13.49
C ARG A 158 -10.15 -20.33 12.39
N ALA A 159 -11.29 -20.27 11.70
CA ALA A 159 -11.47 -21.00 10.45
C ALA A 159 -10.67 -20.32 9.33
N LEU A 160 -9.71 -21.04 8.73
CA LEU A 160 -8.77 -20.47 7.75
C LEU A 160 -9.32 -20.47 6.32
N ASP A 161 -10.10 -21.49 5.94
CA ASP A 161 -10.62 -21.61 4.57
C ASP A 161 -11.63 -20.50 4.23
N PRO A 162 -12.65 -20.19 5.06
CA PRO A 162 -13.56 -19.08 4.79
C PRO A 162 -12.84 -17.73 4.78
N ALA A 163 -11.86 -17.57 5.68
CA ALA A 163 -11.03 -16.36 5.76
C ALA A 163 -10.23 -16.15 4.47
N THR A 164 -9.60 -17.22 3.99
CA THR A 164 -8.84 -17.24 2.74
C THR A 164 -9.73 -16.98 1.53
N ALA A 165 -10.91 -17.61 1.49
CA ALA A 165 -11.90 -17.39 0.43
C ALA A 165 -12.36 -15.93 0.41
N ARG A 166 -12.64 -15.32 1.57
CA ARG A 166 -13.02 -13.90 1.61
C ARG A 166 -11.89 -12.98 1.20
N ALA A 167 -10.67 -13.21 1.68
CA ALA A 167 -9.50 -12.40 1.32
C ALA A 167 -9.25 -12.44 -0.20
N THR A 168 -9.38 -13.63 -0.80
CA THR A 168 -9.28 -13.83 -2.25
C THR A 168 -10.35 -13.02 -3.00
N ALA A 169 -11.60 -13.08 -2.54
CA ALA A 169 -12.71 -12.31 -3.13
C ALA A 169 -12.51 -10.79 -3.02
N GLU A 170 -11.88 -10.28 -1.96
CA GLU A 170 -11.57 -8.85 -1.82
C GLU A 170 -10.47 -8.36 -2.76
N THR A 171 -9.44 -9.19 -2.97
CA THR A 171 -8.27 -8.77 -3.76
C THR A 171 -8.39 -9.10 -5.24
N GLY A 172 -9.29 -10.02 -5.61
CA GLY A 172 -9.39 -10.55 -6.97
C GLY A 172 -8.18 -11.42 -7.38
N GLY A 173 -7.36 -11.87 -6.43
CA GLY A 173 -6.18 -12.68 -6.68
C GLY A 173 -5.85 -13.61 -5.50
N PRO A 174 -4.81 -14.44 -5.62
CA PRO A 174 -4.44 -15.40 -4.58
C PRO A 174 -4.22 -14.71 -3.23
N GLN A 175 -4.90 -15.19 -2.20
CA GLN A 175 -4.64 -14.87 -0.80
C GLN A 175 -4.58 -16.16 0.01
N THR A 176 -3.93 -16.07 1.16
CA THR A 176 -3.81 -17.11 2.16
C THR A 176 -3.90 -16.44 3.53
N VAL A 177 -4.83 -16.91 4.35
CA VAL A 177 -4.89 -16.55 5.78
C VAL A 177 -4.36 -17.73 6.57
N ALA A 178 -3.14 -17.61 7.11
CA ALA A 178 -2.49 -18.67 7.87
C ALA A 178 -1.51 -18.11 8.92
N PRO A 179 -1.24 -18.80 10.04
CA PRO A 179 -0.30 -18.36 11.07
C PRO A 179 1.12 -18.11 10.56
N SER A 180 1.50 -18.78 9.47
CA SER A 180 2.79 -18.62 8.81
C SER A 180 2.96 -17.26 8.11
N VAL A 181 1.86 -16.60 7.71
CA VAL A 181 1.88 -15.32 6.99
C VAL A 181 2.42 -14.18 7.87
N PRO A 182 1.90 -13.94 9.09
CA PRO A 182 2.49 -12.97 10.03
C PRO A 182 3.97 -13.18 10.32
N LEU A 183 4.44 -14.44 10.26
CA LEU A 183 5.81 -14.84 10.56
C LEU A 183 6.74 -14.79 9.35
N GLY A 184 6.24 -14.34 8.20
CA GLY A 184 7.05 -14.02 7.03
C GLY A 184 7.02 -15.06 5.93
N ALA A 185 6.19 -16.10 6.02
CA ALA A 185 6.01 -17.11 4.97
C ALA A 185 4.80 -16.80 4.07
N GLY A 186 4.69 -15.55 3.60
CA GLY A 186 3.62 -15.10 2.70
C GLY A 186 3.81 -15.45 1.21
N GLY A 187 4.87 -16.18 0.86
CA GLY A 187 5.10 -16.62 -0.53
C GLY A 187 5.45 -15.52 -1.52
N PHE A 188 6.02 -14.39 -1.06
CA PHE A 188 6.44 -13.28 -1.93
C PHE A 188 7.50 -13.73 -2.95
N ALA A 189 7.45 -13.17 -4.16
CA ALA A 189 8.29 -13.63 -5.26
C ALA A 189 9.79 -13.50 -4.94
N ASP A 190 10.21 -12.37 -4.36
CA ASP A 190 11.61 -12.17 -3.96
C ASP A 190 12.07 -13.19 -2.90
N ASP A 191 11.17 -13.68 -2.05
CA ASP A 191 11.50 -14.64 -1.00
C ASP A 191 11.56 -16.10 -1.49
N THR A 192 10.90 -16.39 -2.61
CA THR A 192 10.74 -17.76 -3.15
C THR A 192 11.69 -18.06 -4.31
N ALA A 193 12.43 -17.08 -4.78
CA ALA A 193 13.39 -17.25 -5.86
C ALA A 193 14.50 -18.26 -5.49
N PRO A 194 14.98 -19.08 -6.46
CA PRO A 194 16.15 -19.94 -6.26
C PRO A 194 17.36 -19.13 -5.80
N ARG A 195 18.13 -19.69 -4.86
CA ARG A 195 19.27 -18.98 -4.23
C ARG A 195 20.42 -18.69 -5.19
N ASP A 196 20.56 -19.49 -6.23
CA ASP A 196 21.57 -19.38 -7.28
C ASP A 196 21.09 -18.62 -8.52
N ALA A 197 19.88 -18.05 -8.47
CA ALA A 197 19.34 -17.22 -9.53
C ALA A 197 20.18 -15.95 -9.71
N LEU A 198 20.37 -15.54 -10.96
CA LEU A 198 20.90 -14.21 -11.28
C LEU A 198 19.90 -13.15 -10.83
N VAL A 199 20.38 -11.96 -10.48
CA VAL A 199 19.57 -10.84 -10.03
C VAL A 199 19.53 -9.75 -11.09
N ALA A 200 18.33 -9.35 -11.46
CA ALA A 200 18.08 -8.28 -12.42
C ALA A 200 17.39 -7.10 -11.73
N VAL A 201 17.91 -5.90 -11.95
CA VAL A 201 17.30 -4.63 -11.50
C VAL A 201 17.05 -3.71 -12.71
N PRO A 202 15.97 -2.91 -12.71
CA PRO A 202 15.75 -1.96 -13.80
C PRO A 202 16.92 -0.98 -13.91
N LEU A 203 17.33 -0.60 -15.11
CA LEU A 203 18.30 0.48 -15.30
C LEU A 203 17.57 1.83 -15.13
N PRO A 204 18.07 2.78 -14.31
CA PRO A 204 17.49 4.11 -14.23
C PRO A 204 17.59 4.85 -15.58
N PRO A 205 16.66 5.77 -15.90
CA PRO A 205 16.79 6.66 -17.05
C PRO A 205 18.11 7.45 -17.01
N GLY A 206 18.75 7.63 -18.17
CA GLY A 206 19.97 8.45 -18.31
C GLY A 206 21.30 7.72 -18.02
N VAL A 207 21.27 6.42 -17.72
CA VAL A 207 22.48 5.58 -17.70
C VAL A 207 22.68 4.96 -19.08
N ASP A 208 23.92 4.95 -19.57
CA ASP A 208 24.27 4.37 -20.86
C ASP A 208 23.91 2.87 -20.89
N PRO A 209 22.92 2.45 -21.69
CA PRO A 209 22.48 1.07 -21.75
C PRO A 209 23.53 0.14 -22.36
N ASP A 210 24.38 0.63 -23.26
CA ASP A 210 25.40 -0.17 -23.95
C ASP A 210 26.54 -0.56 -23.00
N ALA A 211 26.66 0.12 -21.84
CA ALA A 211 27.70 -0.14 -20.86
C ALA A 211 27.36 -1.28 -19.87
N VAL A 212 26.08 -1.56 -19.60
CA VAL A 212 25.66 -2.43 -18.47
C VAL A 212 24.39 -3.25 -18.71
N GLY A 213 23.75 -3.08 -19.87
CA GLY A 213 22.35 -3.36 -20.04
C GLY A 213 22.03 -4.63 -20.84
N ALA A 214 20.95 -5.27 -20.42
CA ALA A 214 20.25 -6.31 -21.11
C ALA A 214 18.85 -5.76 -21.46
N GLN A 215 18.63 -5.31 -22.70
CA GLN A 215 17.30 -4.83 -23.10
C GLN A 215 16.33 -6.00 -23.19
N THR A 216 15.10 -5.76 -22.75
CA THR A 216 13.96 -6.68 -22.90
C THR A 216 13.04 -6.20 -24.02
N ALA A 217 12.16 -7.07 -24.52
CA ALA A 217 11.20 -6.74 -25.58
C ALA A 217 10.29 -5.54 -25.23
N ALA A 218 10.08 -5.26 -23.94
CA ALA A 218 9.36 -4.10 -23.44
C ALA A 218 10.16 -2.78 -23.54
N GLY A 219 11.35 -2.78 -24.14
CA GLY A 219 12.21 -1.60 -24.32
C GLY A 219 12.93 -1.14 -23.03
N THR A 220 12.63 -1.76 -21.88
CA THR A 220 13.29 -1.48 -20.61
C THR A 220 14.63 -2.19 -20.51
N TRP A 221 15.63 -1.47 -20.02
CA TRP A 221 16.99 -1.97 -19.81
C TRP A 221 17.14 -2.51 -18.39
N TRP A 222 17.88 -3.60 -18.26
CA TRP A 222 18.10 -4.28 -16.99
C TRP A 222 19.58 -4.52 -16.76
N VAL A 223 20.03 -4.36 -15.52
CA VAL A 223 21.36 -4.78 -15.10
C VAL A 223 21.23 -6.14 -14.43
N VAL A 224 21.96 -7.13 -14.94
CA VAL A 224 21.91 -8.52 -14.44
C VAL A 224 23.24 -8.92 -13.83
N ASP A 225 23.25 -9.34 -12.58
CA ASP A 225 24.44 -9.82 -11.86
C ASP A 225 24.17 -11.12 -11.09
N ALA A 226 25.21 -11.71 -10.49
CA ALA A 226 25.08 -12.80 -9.52
C ALA A 226 24.46 -12.36 -8.19
N THR A 227 24.61 -11.09 -7.79
CA THR A 227 24.07 -10.60 -6.50
C THR A 227 23.27 -9.30 -6.63
N LEU A 228 22.33 -9.07 -5.71
CA LEU A 228 21.56 -7.83 -5.67
C LEU A 228 22.44 -6.60 -5.43
N THR A 229 23.47 -6.73 -4.58
CA THR A 229 24.42 -5.65 -4.28
C THR A 229 25.17 -5.21 -5.54
N GLU A 230 25.70 -6.15 -6.32
CA GLU A 230 26.40 -5.85 -7.57
C GLU A 230 25.46 -5.28 -8.64
N ALA A 231 24.27 -5.88 -8.80
CA ALA A 231 23.27 -5.40 -9.76
C ALA A 231 22.88 -3.94 -9.47
N ARG A 232 22.60 -3.61 -8.20
CA ARG A 232 22.28 -2.23 -7.77
C ARG A 232 23.48 -1.28 -7.92
N GLY A 233 24.68 -1.74 -7.59
CA GLY A 233 25.92 -0.97 -7.71
C GLY A 233 26.21 -0.56 -9.16
N ARG A 234 26.18 -1.51 -10.09
CA ARG A 234 26.38 -1.24 -11.53
C ARG A 234 25.25 -0.46 -12.17
N ALA A 235 24.02 -0.65 -11.70
CA ALA A 235 22.89 0.17 -12.12
C ALA A 235 22.94 1.61 -11.56
N GLY A 236 23.91 1.93 -10.70
CA GLY A 236 24.03 3.25 -10.08
C GLY A 236 22.80 3.60 -9.24
N LYS A 237 22.18 2.62 -8.57
CA LYS A 237 20.97 2.85 -7.79
C LYS A 237 21.25 3.81 -6.64
N LEU A 238 20.63 4.98 -6.72
CA LEU A 238 20.68 5.98 -5.66
C LEU A 238 19.41 5.91 -4.82
N GLN A 239 19.60 5.97 -3.51
CA GLN A 239 18.48 6.09 -2.58
C GLN A 239 17.72 7.39 -2.85
N GLY A 240 16.40 7.25 -3.00
CA GLY A 240 15.44 8.32 -3.15
C GLY A 240 15.42 9.24 -1.94
N ARG A 241 15.04 10.50 -2.19
CA ARG A 241 14.90 11.52 -1.15
C ARG A 241 13.48 12.08 -1.17
N ARG A 242 13.08 12.63 -0.02
CA ARG A 242 11.88 13.44 0.07
C ARG A 242 12.15 14.79 -0.58
N THR A 243 11.24 15.27 -1.42
CA THR A 243 11.33 16.62 -1.98
C THR A 243 10.80 17.67 -1.00
N THR A 244 11.21 18.92 -1.20
CA THR A 244 10.63 20.09 -0.53
C THR A 244 9.55 20.77 -1.38
N ARG A 245 9.33 20.33 -2.62
CA ARG A 245 8.23 20.84 -3.47
C ARG A 245 6.91 20.25 -3.00
N ASP A 246 5.88 21.09 -2.95
CA ASP A 246 4.52 20.64 -2.66
C ASP A 246 3.92 19.90 -3.85
N ALA A 247 3.03 18.95 -3.58
CA ALA A 247 2.25 18.28 -4.60
C ALA A 247 1.11 19.19 -5.07
N THR A 248 1.00 19.39 -6.38
CA THR A 248 -0.05 20.20 -7.00
C THR A 248 -0.76 19.42 -8.10
N PRO A 249 -2.09 19.45 -8.18
CA PRO A 249 -2.81 18.87 -9.31
C PRO A 249 -2.32 19.43 -10.65
N PRO A 250 -1.95 18.60 -11.64
CA PRO A 250 -1.44 19.06 -12.93
C PRO A 250 -2.55 19.60 -13.84
N LEU A 251 -3.81 19.28 -13.56
CA LEU A 251 -4.98 19.75 -14.30
C LEU A 251 -5.68 20.83 -13.47
N THR A 252 -5.58 22.12 -13.88
CA THR A 252 -6.17 23.25 -13.12
C THR A 252 -7.29 23.98 -13.89
N PRO A 253 -8.36 24.46 -13.22
CA PRO A 253 -9.47 25.23 -13.80
C PRO A 253 -9.08 26.53 -14.55
N PRO A 254 -9.98 27.10 -15.41
CA PRO A 254 -11.27 26.54 -15.80
C PRO A 254 -11.09 25.51 -16.92
N LEU A 255 -11.61 24.31 -16.72
CA LEU A 255 -11.44 23.20 -17.66
C LEU A 255 -12.74 22.74 -18.30
N VAL A 256 -13.87 23.23 -17.81
CA VAL A 256 -15.23 22.84 -18.21
C VAL A 256 -16.20 23.99 -17.92
N ASP A 257 -17.05 24.30 -18.90
CA ASP A 257 -18.22 25.16 -18.73
C ASP A 257 -19.23 24.45 -17.84
N ALA A 258 -19.27 24.84 -16.58
CA ALA A 258 -20.15 24.28 -15.57
C ALA A 258 -20.82 25.43 -14.81
N PRO A 259 -22.07 25.24 -14.35
CA PRO A 259 -22.80 26.29 -13.66
C PRO A 259 -22.08 26.73 -12.37
N PRO A 260 -22.32 27.95 -11.86
CA PRO A 260 -21.64 28.46 -10.67
C PRO A 260 -21.82 27.59 -9.41
N HIS A 261 -22.93 26.86 -9.30
CA HIS A 261 -23.23 25.99 -8.16
C HIS A 261 -22.62 24.58 -8.28
N ALA A 262 -21.91 24.27 -9.37
CA ALA A 262 -21.27 22.98 -9.53
C ALA A 262 -20.13 22.81 -8.51
N VAL A 263 -20.05 21.62 -7.90
CA VAL A 263 -18.85 21.24 -7.14
C VAL A 263 -17.71 20.97 -8.10
N ARG A 264 -16.48 21.26 -7.68
CA ARG A 264 -15.28 21.12 -8.50
C ARG A 264 -14.22 20.35 -7.72
N LEU A 265 -13.47 19.50 -8.42
CA LEU A 265 -12.40 18.73 -7.81
C LEU A 265 -11.23 18.57 -8.79
N ALA A 266 -10.02 18.89 -8.33
CA ALA A 266 -8.76 18.56 -8.99
C ALA A 266 -7.88 17.70 -8.06
N THR A 267 -7.37 16.58 -8.56
CA THR A 267 -6.54 15.66 -7.79
C THR A 267 -5.11 15.59 -8.35
N GLY A 268 -4.14 15.29 -7.49
CA GLY A 268 -2.78 14.99 -7.92
C GLY A 268 -2.55 13.50 -8.18
N TRP A 269 -1.31 13.16 -8.51
CA TRP A 269 -0.86 11.77 -8.67
C TRP A 269 -0.84 11.07 -7.32
N VAL A 270 -1.44 9.88 -7.20
CA VAL A 270 -1.44 9.13 -5.93
C VAL A 270 -0.79 7.76 -6.11
N GLU A 271 0.17 7.48 -5.24
CA GLU A 271 0.88 6.21 -5.15
C GLU A 271 0.06 5.18 -4.39
N PRO A 272 -0.24 4.00 -4.97
CA PRO A 272 -0.87 2.88 -4.26
C PRO A 272 -0.15 2.48 -2.96
N ALA A 273 1.17 2.70 -2.89
CA ALA A 273 1.99 2.65 -1.69
C ALA A 273 2.03 1.27 -1.00
N TYR A 274 1.93 0.20 -1.78
CA TYR A 274 2.16 -1.17 -1.31
C TYR A 274 3.63 -1.35 -0.88
N LEU A 275 3.84 -2.06 0.24
CA LEU A 275 5.14 -2.10 0.92
C LEU A 275 6.14 -3.08 0.30
N GLU A 276 5.68 -4.05 -0.46
CA GLU A 276 6.51 -4.99 -1.22
C GLU A 276 6.83 -4.39 -2.59
N PRO A 277 8.05 -3.99 -2.92
CA PRO A 277 8.39 -3.59 -4.28
C PRO A 277 8.04 -4.66 -5.32
N ASP A 278 7.98 -4.27 -6.58
CA ASP A 278 7.76 -5.22 -7.66
C ASP A 278 8.90 -6.23 -7.70
N ALA A 279 8.53 -7.51 -7.67
CA ALA A 279 9.48 -8.60 -7.76
C ALA A 279 8.83 -9.77 -8.51
N SER A 280 9.66 -10.53 -9.20
CA SER A 280 9.29 -11.76 -9.89
C SER A 280 10.54 -12.61 -10.07
N TRP A 281 10.39 -13.89 -10.35
CA TRP A 281 11.50 -14.70 -10.84
C TRP A 281 11.00 -15.75 -11.82
N CYS A 282 11.90 -16.27 -12.65
CA CYS A 282 11.58 -17.34 -13.60
C CYS A 282 12.80 -18.24 -13.78
N ALA A 283 12.57 -19.55 -13.88
CA ALA A 283 13.53 -20.49 -14.47
C ALA A 283 13.41 -20.45 -16.00
N PRO A 284 14.43 -20.90 -16.76
CA PRO A 284 14.31 -21.03 -18.21
C PRO A 284 13.11 -21.90 -18.60
N ASP A 285 12.38 -21.48 -19.63
CA ASP A 285 11.19 -22.16 -20.19
C ASP A 285 10.01 -22.35 -19.21
N ALA A 286 10.04 -21.65 -18.05
CA ALA A 286 9.00 -21.76 -17.03
C ALA A 286 7.98 -20.61 -17.08
N THR A 287 6.95 -20.71 -16.25
CA THR A 287 6.04 -19.58 -15.97
C THR A 287 6.64 -18.72 -14.85
N PRO A 288 6.70 -17.38 -15.02
CA PRO A 288 7.25 -16.52 -13.99
C PRO A 288 6.37 -16.51 -12.73
N ALA A 289 7.00 -16.40 -11.57
CA ALA A 289 6.32 -16.20 -10.30
C ALA A 289 5.46 -14.93 -10.35
N SER A 290 4.25 -14.98 -9.80
CA SER A 290 3.38 -13.81 -9.75
C SER A 290 4.02 -12.70 -8.92
N PRO A 291 3.98 -11.43 -9.38
CA PRO A 291 4.39 -10.30 -8.56
C PRO A 291 3.33 -9.97 -7.50
N LEU A 292 2.13 -10.55 -7.62
CA LEU A 292 1.05 -10.51 -6.65
C LEU A 292 1.06 -11.86 -5.91
N ALA A 293 1.83 -11.93 -4.83
CA ALA A 293 1.85 -13.08 -3.93
C ALA A 293 0.67 -13.00 -2.95
N ASN A 294 0.88 -13.33 -1.66
CA ASN A 294 -0.13 -13.10 -0.63
C ASN A 294 -0.35 -11.60 -0.42
N GLY A 295 -1.22 -11.01 -1.22
CA GLY A 295 -1.61 -9.61 -1.12
C GLY A 295 -1.77 -8.93 -2.47
N GLY A 296 -2.88 -8.21 -2.64
CA GLY A 296 -3.03 -7.26 -3.73
C GLY A 296 -2.10 -6.04 -3.53
N ALA A 297 -1.73 -5.38 -4.63
CA ALA A 297 -0.97 -4.13 -4.62
C ALA A 297 -1.86 -2.88 -4.82
N PHE A 298 -3.17 -3.00 -4.56
CA PHE A 298 -4.16 -1.93 -4.74
C PHE A 298 -4.18 -1.36 -6.18
N GLY A 299 -3.95 -2.23 -7.17
CA GLY A 299 -3.78 -1.84 -8.59
C GLY A 299 -2.35 -1.48 -8.98
N GLY A 300 -1.45 -1.26 -8.02
CA GLY A 300 -0.09 -0.77 -8.26
C GLY A 300 0.87 -1.72 -8.98
N LYS A 301 0.55 -3.01 -9.07
CA LYS A 301 1.32 -4.01 -9.85
C LYS A 301 0.63 -4.39 -11.16
N GLN A 302 -0.47 -3.74 -11.52
CA GLN A 302 -1.10 -3.95 -12.84
C GLN A 302 -0.11 -3.54 -13.93
N GLY A 303 0.16 -4.46 -14.87
CA GLY A 303 1.12 -4.21 -15.94
C GLY A 303 2.59 -4.18 -15.49
N SER A 304 2.92 -4.70 -14.31
CA SER A 304 4.31 -4.82 -13.86
C SER A 304 5.18 -5.51 -14.90
N LEU A 305 6.34 -4.94 -15.22
CA LEU A 305 7.27 -5.50 -16.20
C LEU A 305 8.12 -6.64 -15.63
N ALA A 306 8.11 -6.83 -14.30
CA ALA A 306 8.99 -7.78 -13.62
C ALA A 306 8.81 -9.24 -14.10
N PRO A 307 7.59 -9.77 -14.31
CA PRO A 307 7.41 -11.16 -14.75
C PRO A 307 7.91 -11.41 -16.17
N ALA A 308 7.60 -10.50 -17.09
CA ALA A 308 8.06 -10.59 -18.48
C ALA A 308 9.59 -10.53 -18.55
N ALA A 309 10.21 -9.60 -17.83
CA ALA A 309 11.66 -9.49 -17.75
C ALA A 309 12.30 -10.74 -17.13
N ALA A 310 11.74 -11.29 -16.05
CA ALA A 310 12.27 -12.48 -15.41
C ALA A 310 12.32 -13.67 -16.38
N ARG A 311 11.23 -13.88 -17.13
CA ARG A 311 11.15 -14.93 -18.15
C ARG A 311 12.15 -14.70 -19.29
N GLU A 312 12.09 -13.55 -19.93
CA GLU A 312 12.95 -13.26 -21.10
C GLU A 312 14.44 -13.34 -20.76
N LEU A 313 14.84 -12.80 -19.60
CA LEU A 313 16.21 -12.87 -19.13
C LEU A 313 16.62 -14.30 -18.79
N ALA A 314 15.74 -15.09 -18.18
CA ALA A 314 16.02 -16.48 -17.84
C ALA A 314 16.21 -17.35 -19.07
N ASP A 315 15.30 -17.23 -20.05
CA ASP A 315 15.36 -17.95 -21.33
C ASP A 315 16.64 -17.59 -22.09
N ARG A 316 16.99 -16.31 -22.14
CA ARG A 316 18.20 -15.83 -22.84
C ARG A 316 19.50 -16.26 -22.16
N LEU A 317 19.54 -16.27 -20.82
CA LEU A 317 20.76 -16.54 -20.06
C LEU A 317 20.91 -18.03 -19.68
N GLY A 318 19.89 -18.86 -19.93
CA GLY A 318 19.87 -20.27 -19.57
C GLY A 318 19.96 -20.54 -18.07
N ARG A 319 19.60 -19.56 -17.23
CA ARG A 319 19.64 -19.63 -15.76
C ARG A 319 18.42 -18.94 -15.17
N ALA A 320 18.02 -19.35 -13.95
CA ALA A 320 16.95 -18.63 -13.26
C ALA A 320 17.33 -17.16 -13.03
N VAL A 321 16.37 -16.25 -13.24
CA VAL A 321 16.55 -14.81 -13.02
C VAL A 321 15.49 -14.30 -12.07
N ARG A 322 15.94 -13.66 -10.99
CA ARG A 322 15.15 -12.92 -10.00
C ARG A 322 15.18 -11.44 -10.34
N VAL A 323 14.03 -10.87 -10.68
CA VAL A 323 13.84 -9.44 -10.92
C VAL A 323 13.36 -8.77 -9.63
N VAL A 324 14.04 -7.70 -9.21
CA VAL A 324 13.67 -6.95 -7.99
C VAL A 324 13.75 -5.45 -8.25
N TYR A 325 12.69 -4.73 -7.91
CA TYR A 325 12.65 -3.27 -7.99
C TYR A 325 13.19 -2.66 -6.69
N SER A 326 13.85 -1.51 -6.81
CA SER A 326 14.00 -0.62 -5.66
C SER A 326 12.68 0.10 -5.37
N ARG A 327 12.56 0.74 -4.20
CA ARG A 327 11.37 1.55 -3.89
C ARG A 327 11.20 2.68 -4.90
N GLU A 328 12.29 3.28 -5.33
CA GLU A 328 12.33 4.35 -6.32
C GLU A 328 11.86 3.86 -7.70
N ASP A 329 12.22 2.63 -8.08
CA ASP A 329 11.73 2.01 -9.31
C ASP A 329 10.23 1.77 -9.26
N THR A 330 9.71 1.22 -8.16
CA THR A 330 8.25 1.06 -7.96
C THR A 330 7.52 2.39 -8.13
N VAL A 331 8.06 3.47 -7.57
CA VAL A 331 7.43 4.80 -7.69
C VAL A 331 7.51 5.34 -9.13
N ARG A 332 8.61 5.11 -9.84
CA ARG A 332 8.81 5.66 -11.20
C ARG A 332 8.09 4.87 -12.28
N LEU A 333 8.09 3.55 -12.16
CA LEU A 333 7.63 2.62 -13.19
C LEU A 333 6.23 2.08 -12.92
N GLY A 334 5.84 2.00 -11.64
CA GLY A 334 4.52 1.50 -11.26
C GLY A 334 3.40 2.51 -11.56
N PRO A 335 2.19 2.04 -11.94
CA PRO A 335 1.06 2.91 -12.16
C PRO A 335 0.64 3.69 -10.92
N LYS A 336 0.24 4.95 -11.12
CA LYS A 336 -0.40 5.81 -10.14
C LYS A 336 -1.89 5.91 -10.41
N ARG A 337 -2.66 6.28 -9.38
CA ARG A 337 -4.01 6.81 -9.63
C ARG A 337 -3.86 8.11 -10.45
N PRO A 338 -4.56 8.23 -11.59
CA PRO A 338 -4.43 9.39 -12.45
C PRO A 338 -5.05 10.65 -11.82
N PRO A 339 -4.42 11.81 -12.00
CA PRO A 339 -5.05 13.11 -11.76
C PRO A 339 -6.34 13.29 -12.56
N ILE A 340 -7.36 13.82 -11.91
CA ILE A 340 -8.57 14.33 -12.56
C ILE A 340 -8.71 15.82 -12.33
N ALA A 341 -9.46 16.48 -13.22
CA ALA A 341 -10.10 17.75 -12.93
C ALA A 341 -11.52 17.72 -13.47
N ALA A 342 -12.51 17.87 -12.59
CA ALA A 342 -13.91 17.68 -12.94
C ALA A 342 -14.83 18.66 -12.22
N ALA A 343 -15.99 18.87 -12.81
CA ALA A 343 -17.13 19.54 -12.20
C ALA A 343 -18.35 18.62 -12.20
N ALA A 344 -19.15 18.68 -11.15
CA ALA A 344 -20.39 17.92 -11.04
C ALA A 344 -21.53 18.76 -10.44
N TRP A 345 -22.74 18.55 -10.92
CA TRP A 345 -23.94 19.24 -10.44
C TRP A 345 -25.20 18.41 -10.69
N VAL A 346 -26.25 18.75 -9.94
CA VAL A 346 -27.59 18.19 -10.15
C VAL A 346 -28.31 19.03 -11.22
N ASP A 347 -28.89 18.37 -12.21
CA ASP A 347 -29.69 18.97 -13.28
C ASP A 347 -31.00 18.19 -13.42
N GLY A 348 -32.07 18.72 -12.83
CA GLY A 348 -33.34 18.02 -12.69
C GLY A 348 -33.20 16.76 -11.82
N ASP A 349 -33.51 15.60 -12.40
CA ASP A 349 -33.37 14.27 -11.78
C ASP A 349 -31.99 13.64 -12.00
N ARG A 350 -31.13 14.28 -12.80
CA ARG A 350 -29.83 13.77 -13.21
C ARG A 350 -28.69 14.38 -12.42
N VAL A 351 -27.57 13.66 -12.36
CA VAL A 351 -26.28 14.23 -11.97
C VAL A 351 -25.42 14.29 -13.22
N ARG A 352 -24.88 15.48 -13.53
CA ARG A 352 -23.95 15.67 -14.63
C ARG A 352 -22.53 15.73 -14.10
N ILE A 353 -21.61 15.07 -14.81
CA ILE A 353 -20.17 15.17 -14.60
C ILE A 353 -19.52 15.59 -15.91
N ARG A 354 -18.66 16.61 -15.86
CA ARG A 354 -17.77 16.98 -16.96
C ARG A 354 -16.35 17.01 -16.42
N GLY A 355 -15.48 16.18 -16.98
CA GLY A 355 -14.14 15.98 -16.43
C GLY A 355 -13.05 15.73 -17.45
N ARG A 356 -11.82 15.96 -17.01
CA ARG A 356 -10.59 15.57 -17.71
C ARG A 356 -9.79 14.64 -16.82
N VAL A 357 -9.10 13.68 -17.42
CA VAL A 357 -8.18 12.77 -16.73
C VAL A 357 -6.82 12.76 -17.42
N ALA A 358 -5.75 12.76 -16.63
CA ALA A 358 -4.39 12.70 -17.15
C ALA A 358 -4.01 11.27 -17.57
N ASN A 359 -3.61 11.10 -18.83
CA ASN A 359 -2.95 9.91 -19.41
C ASN A 359 -3.67 8.56 -19.26
N ALA A 360 -4.88 8.50 -18.70
CA ALA A 360 -5.55 7.25 -18.37
C ALA A 360 -6.60 6.86 -19.42
N ASP A 361 -6.69 5.56 -19.69
CA ASP A 361 -7.88 4.99 -20.28
C ASP A 361 -9.02 5.05 -19.25
N TRP A 362 -10.05 5.84 -19.57
CA TRP A 362 -11.20 6.08 -18.70
C TRP A 362 -12.42 5.27 -19.13
N SER A 363 -12.27 4.16 -19.86
CA SER A 363 -13.38 3.35 -20.38
C SER A 363 -13.83 2.17 -19.50
N GLY A 364 -13.14 1.92 -18.37
CA GLY A 364 -13.33 0.74 -17.50
C GLY A 364 -14.70 0.64 -16.78
N PRO A 365 -14.90 -0.31 -15.85
CA PRO A 365 -16.16 -0.43 -15.13
C PRO A 365 -16.51 0.84 -14.34
N ALA A 366 -17.76 1.26 -14.41
CA ALA A 366 -18.32 2.35 -13.62
C ALA A 366 -19.06 1.79 -12.38
N ALA A 367 -19.24 2.61 -11.34
CA ALA A 367 -20.13 2.24 -10.24
C ALA A 367 -21.52 2.02 -10.81
N THR A 368 -22.33 1.19 -10.14
CA THR A 368 -23.76 1.16 -10.46
C THR A 368 -24.35 2.46 -9.90
N GLY A 369 -24.31 3.49 -10.74
CA GLY A 369 -24.69 4.85 -10.38
C GLY A 369 -26.20 4.99 -10.15
N PRO A 370 -26.65 6.12 -9.60
CA PRO A 370 -28.07 6.44 -9.59
C PRO A 370 -28.60 6.44 -11.03
N ALA A 371 -29.86 6.05 -11.22
CA ALA A 371 -30.54 6.27 -12.48
C ALA A 371 -30.36 7.74 -12.90
N GLY A 372 -29.85 8.00 -14.11
CA GLY A 372 -29.66 9.36 -14.63
C GLY A 372 -28.28 10.00 -14.46
N LEU A 373 -27.19 9.25 -14.29
CA LEU A 373 -25.82 9.79 -14.40
C LEU A 373 -25.48 10.15 -15.87
N ASP A 374 -25.17 11.42 -16.14
CA ASP A 374 -24.63 11.93 -17.42
C ASP A 374 -23.17 12.36 -17.20
N ALA A 375 -22.23 11.44 -17.39
CA ALA A 375 -20.80 11.68 -17.21
C ALA A 375 -20.06 11.71 -18.55
N GLU A 376 -19.31 12.79 -18.79
CA GLU A 376 -18.44 12.95 -19.95
C GLU A 376 -17.01 13.24 -19.48
N TRP A 377 -16.07 12.46 -20.02
CA TRP A 377 -14.66 12.51 -19.64
C TRP A 377 -13.78 12.61 -20.87
N VAL A 378 -12.76 13.46 -20.79
CA VAL A 378 -11.75 13.60 -21.83
C VAL A 378 -10.38 13.22 -21.26
N THR A 379 -9.74 12.21 -21.85
CA THR A 379 -8.34 11.90 -21.54
C THR A 379 -7.44 12.95 -22.16
N VAL A 380 -6.53 13.49 -21.36
CA VAL A 380 -5.58 14.52 -21.80
C VAL A 380 -4.15 14.13 -21.47
N PRO A 381 -3.19 14.40 -22.38
CA PRO A 381 -1.78 14.25 -22.07
C PRO A 381 -1.36 15.20 -20.96
N ALA A 382 -0.57 14.71 -20.00
CA ALA A 382 0.09 15.52 -18.97
C ALA A 382 1.45 14.93 -18.63
N PRO A 383 2.50 15.74 -18.38
CA PRO A 383 3.75 15.23 -17.85
C PRO A 383 3.52 14.53 -16.51
N GLY A 384 3.93 13.27 -16.40
CA GLY A 384 3.82 12.53 -15.15
C GLY A 384 4.12 11.04 -15.27
N PRO A 385 4.09 10.32 -14.14
CA PRO A 385 4.36 8.89 -14.09
C PRO A 385 3.27 8.07 -14.82
N PRO A 386 3.53 6.77 -15.06
CA PRO A 386 2.52 5.85 -15.55
C PRO A 386 1.25 5.87 -14.69
N VAL A 387 0.10 5.63 -15.32
CA VAL A 387 -1.21 5.57 -14.66
C VAL A 387 -1.83 4.20 -14.78
N GLY A 388 -2.72 3.86 -13.84
CA GLY A 388 -3.51 2.64 -13.90
C GLY A 388 -4.70 2.69 -12.98
N ALA A 389 -5.47 1.60 -12.96
CA ALA A 389 -6.62 1.46 -12.08
C ALA A 389 -6.14 1.11 -10.66
N ALA A 390 -5.87 2.14 -9.87
CA ALA A 390 -5.76 1.98 -8.43
C ALA A 390 -7.07 1.43 -7.84
N ARG A 391 -7.06 1.02 -6.57
CA ARG A 391 -8.23 0.52 -5.81
C ARG A 391 -9.56 1.20 -6.20
N ALA A 392 -10.64 0.46 -6.47
CA ALA A 392 -11.92 1.02 -6.95
C ALA A 392 -11.88 1.81 -8.28
N GLY A 393 -10.78 1.77 -9.04
CA GLY A 393 -10.65 2.33 -10.38
C GLY A 393 -11.18 3.77 -10.51
N ARG A 394 -11.77 4.08 -11.68
CA ARG A 394 -12.40 5.37 -12.00
C ARG A 394 -13.72 5.64 -11.27
N TRP A 395 -14.37 4.59 -10.78
CA TRP A 395 -15.72 4.72 -10.23
C TRP A 395 -15.72 5.32 -8.83
N ALA A 396 -14.57 5.30 -8.14
CA ALA A 396 -14.39 6.04 -6.91
C ALA A 396 -14.47 7.56 -7.14
N GLU A 397 -13.81 8.08 -8.18
CA GLU A 397 -13.86 9.49 -8.56
C GLU A 397 -15.28 9.93 -8.92
N GLU A 398 -15.98 9.13 -9.72
CA GLU A 398 -17.37 9.41 -10.09
C GLU A 398 -18.30 9.36 -8.88
N ALA A 399 -18.14 8.39 -7.99
CA ALA A 399 -18.95 8.29 -6.77
C ALA A 399 -18.78 9.52 -5.85
N VAL A 400 -17.53 9.99 -5.69
CA VAL A 400 -17.21 11.22 -4.94
C VAL A 400 -17.91 12.43 -5.56
N LEU A 401 -17.79 12.60 -6.88
CA LEU A 401 -18.39 13.72 -7.61
C LEU A 401 -19.92 13.69 -7.54
N VAL A 402 -20.54 12.51 -7.69
CA VAL A 402 -21.99 12.33 -7.54
C VAL A 402 -22.44 12.70 -6.13
N ALA A 403 -21.77 12.18 -5.11
CA ALA A 403 -22.12 12.46 -3.72
C ALA A 403 -21.95 13.95 -3.39
N GLY A 404 -20.87 14.59 -3.87
CA GLY A 404 -20.62 16.01 -3.67
C GLY A 404 -21.67 16.90 -4.34
N ALA A 405 -22.04 16.61 -5.59
CA ALA A 405 -23.08 17.34 -6.32
C ALA A 405 -24.44 17.26 -5.62
N ARG A 406 -24.82 16.06 -5.16
CA ARG A 406 -26.07 15.86 -4.41
C ARG A 406 -26.03 16.57 -3.06
N HIS A 407 -24.90 16.52 -2.37
CA HIS A 407 -24.70 17.23 -1.11
C HIS A 407 -24.87 18.75 -1.27
N ALA A 408 -24.20 19.35 -2.26
CA ALA A 408 -24.31 20.78 -2.55
C ALA A 408 -25.74 21.21 -2.94
N ALA A 409 -26.53 20.30 -3.53
CA ALA A 409 -27.93 20.52 -3.86
C ALA A 409 -28.89 20.29 -2.68
N GLY A 410 -28.40 19.91 -1.49
CA GLY A 410 -29.26 19.55 -0.35
C GLY A 410 -30.00 18.22 -0.52
N LEU A 411 -29.52 17.35 -1.41
CA LEU A 411 -30.11 16.03 -1.74
C LEU A 411 -29.29 14.86 -1.16
N ALA A 412 -28.55 15.12 -0.09
CA ALA A 412 -27.86 14.07 0.66
C ALA A 412 -28.90 13.09 1.26
N PRO A 413 -28.59 11.79 1.31
CA PRO A 413 -29.52 10.80 1.86
C PRO A 413 -29.90 11.11 3.31
N GLU A 414 -31.19 11.03 3.62
CA GLU A 414 -31.70 11.09 4.99
C GLU A 414 -31.37 9.76 5.72
N GLY A 415 -30.92 9.83 6.98
CA GLY A 415 -30.62 8.64 7.80
C GLY A 415 -29.23 8.67 8.45
N PRO A 416 -28.74 7.53 8.98
CA PRO A 416 -27.45 7.44 9.68
C PRO A 416 -26.22 7.45 8.75
N LEU A 417 -26.38 7.43 7.43
CA LEU A 417 -25.27 7.31 6.47
C LEU A 417 -25.26 8.51 5.51
N ALA A 418 -24.08 9.02 5.17
CA ALA A 418 -23.90 10.28 4.43
C ALA A 418 -23.51 10.08 2.95
N ALA A 419 -22.95 8.91 2.60
CA ALA A 419 -22.67 8.52 1.22
C ALA A 419 -22.94 7.03 1.03
N ARG A 420 -23.58 6.67 -0.08
CA ARG A 420 -23.85 5.29 -0.51
C ARG A 420 -23.22 5.05 -1.87
N VAL A 421 -22.50 3.94 -2.02
CA VAL A 421 -21.89 3.54 -3.28
C VAL A 421 -22.14 2.06 -3.54
N THR A 422 -22.65 1.74 -4.72
CA THR A 422 -22.77 0.35 -5.18
C THR A 422 -21.69 0.07 -6.23
N GLY A 423 -20.78 -0.83 -5.89
CA GLY A 423 -19.69 -1.23 -6.77
C GLY A 423 -20.17 -2.03 -7.98
N PRO A 424 -19.29 -2.27 -8.98
CA PRO A 424 -19.62 -3.03 -10.19
C PRO A 424 -20.04 -4.48 -9.92
N THR A 425 -19.62 -5.04 -8.78
CA THR A 425 -19.96 -6.40 -8.34
C THR A 425 -21.30 -6.48 -7.59
N GLY A 426 -21.99 -5.35 -7.43
CA GLY A 426 -23.22 -5.24 -6.64
C GLY A 426 -22.99 -5.14 -5.12
N ALA A 427 -21.75 -5.14 -4.65
CA ALA A 427 -21.46 -4.84 -3.25
C ALA A 427 -21.79 -3.38 -2.93
N ILE A 428 -22.33 -3.12 -1.74
CA ILE A 428 -22.75 -1.78 -1.32
C ILE A 428 -21.89 -1.36 -0.13
N GLY A 429 -21.33 -0.15 -0.22
CA GLY A 429 -20.66 0.52 0.87
C GLY A 429 -21.42 1.79 1.24
N ASP A 430 -21.65 1.98 2.52
CA ASP A 430 -22.19 3.21 3.09
C ASP A 430 -21.21 3.78 4.11
N ALA A 431 -21.10 5.11 4.18
CA ALA A 431 -20.20 5.75 5.13
C ALA A 431 -20.75 7.06 5.73
N ARG A 432 -20.31 7.35 6.95
CA ARG A 432 -20.40 8.65 7.61
C ARG A 432 -19.08 8.99 8.28
N VAL A 433 -18.66 10.24 8.14
CA VAL A 433 -17.43 10.77 8.76
C VAL A 433 -17.83 11.81 9.79
N HIS A 434 -17.43 11.60 11.04
CA HIS A 434 -17.74 12.49 12.14
C HIS A 434 -16.57 13.44 12.39
N VAL A 435 -16.85 14.73 12.44
CA VAL A 435 -15.84 15.75 12.67
C VAL A 435 -16.20 16.57 13.90
N ASP A 436 -15.20 16.78 14.76
CA ASP A 436 -15.27 17.80 15.80
C ASP A 436 -14.97 19.14 15.15
N ALA A 437 -16.01 19.96 14.96
CA ALA A 437 -15.88 21.25 14.29
C ALA A 437 -15.01 22.25 15.06
N ALA A 438 -14.99 22.17 16.40
CA ALA A 438 -14.18 23.06 17.22
C ALA A 438 -12.68 22.77 17.10
N ARG A 439 -12.33 21.48 17.00
CA ARG A 439 -10.93 21.04 16.84
C ARG A 439 -10.51 20.91 15.38
N GLY A 440 -11.47 20.83 14.46
CA GLY A 440 -11.24 20.50 13.07
C GLY A 440 -10.54 19.15 12.95
N VAL A 441 -11.06 18.09 13.57
CA VAL A 441 -10.46 16.74 13.51
C VAL A 441 -11.52 15.67 13.25
N ILE A 442 -11.20 14.70 12.39
CA ILE A 442 -12.05 13.52 12.22
C ILE A 442 -11.97 12.69 13.50
N THR A 443 -13.11 12.43 14.11
CA THR A 443 -13.20 11.74 15.41
C THR A 443 -13.58 10.28 15.28
N ARG A 444 -14.34 9.92 14.24
CA ARG A 444 -14.85 8.57 13.99
C ARG A 444 -15.30 8.43 12.55
N VAL A 445 -15.20 7.22 12.00
CA VAL A 445 -15.82 6.84 10.72
C VAL A 445 -16.75 5.66 10.96
N GLU A 446 -18.00 5.78 10.52
CA GLU A 446 -18.96 4.69 10.49
C GLU A 446 -19.09 4.16 9.07
N VAL A 447 -19.08 2.84 8.94
CA VAL A 447 -19.21 2.12 7.67
C VAL A 447 -20.27 1.06 7.80
N GLN A 448 -21.14 0.94 6.79
CA GLN A 448 -21.92 -0.27 6.56
C GLN A 448 -21.51 -0.91 5.24
N VAL A 449 -21.50 -2.24 5.21
CA VAL A 449 -21.14 -2.99 4.01
C VAL A 449 -22.12 -4.14 3.79
N ASP A 450 -22.69 -4.21 2.59
CA ASP A 450 -23.40 -5.38 2.07
C ASP A 450 -22.52 -6.05 1.02
N ALA A 451 -22.15 -7.29 1.30
CA ALA A 451 -21.35 -8.13 0.44
C ALA A 451 -22.04 -9.44 0.03
N GLY A 452 -23.37 -9.51 0.14
CA GLY A 452 -24.09 -10.79 0.15
C GLY A 452 -23.65 -11.65 1.34
N ASP A 453 -23.42 -12.93 1.10
CA ASP A 453 -22.72 -13.78 2.07
C ASP A 453 -21.30 -13.23 2.35
N PRO A 454 -20.98 -12.84 3.60
CA PRO A 454 -19.68 -12.30 3.93
C PRO A 454 -18.56 -13.32 3.72
N LEU A 455 -18.85 -14.64 3.72
CA LEU A 455 -17.93 -15.78 3.89
C LEU A 455 -17.20 -15.76 5.23
N ASP A 456 -16.71 -14.58 5.60
CA ASP A 456 -15.90 -14.35 6.76
C ASP A 456 -16.00 -12.88 7.22
N ALA A 457 -16.65 -12.67 8.37
CA ALA A 457 -16.89 -11.35 8.91
C ALA A 457 -15.61 -10.63 9.38
N VAL A 458 -14.61 -11.36 9.91
CA VAL A 458 -13.37 -10.75 10.40
C VAL A 458 -12.55 -10.21 9.24
N VAL A 459 -12.41 -11.00 8.17
CA VAL A 459 -11.67 -10.57 6.98
C VAL A 459 -12.38 -9.41 6.29
N LEU A 460 -13.69 -9.52 6.05
CA LEU A 460 -14.45 -8.43 5.42
C LEU A 460 -14.33 -7.13 6.23
N ARG A 461 -14.49 -7.20 7.56
CA ARG A 461 -14.32 -6.05 8.46
C ARG A 461 -12.92 -5.44 8.34
N ALA A 462 -11.87 -6.26 8.41
CA ALA A 462 -10.49 -5.79 8.35
C ALA A 462 -10.17 -5.09 7.02
N TYR A 463 -10.69 -5.62 5.90
CA TYR A 463 -10.53 -5.01 4.59
C TYR A 463 -11.28 -3.67 4.46
N CYS A 464 -12.46 -3.54 5.08
CA CYS A 464 -13.21 -2.27 5.15
C CYS A 464 -12.49 -1.21 5.98
N ILE A 465 -11.83 -1.60 7.09
CA ILE A 465 -10.99 -0.70 7.88
C ILE A 465 -9.79 -0.22 7.05
N GLY A 466 -9.14 -1.14 6.32
CA GLY A 466 -8.07 -0.80 5.37
C GLY A 466 -8.50 0.15 4.27
N ALA A 467 -9.68 -0.09 3.69
CA ALA A 467 -10.30 0.78 2.70
C ALA A 467 -10.54 2.19 3.25
N THR A 468 -11.08 2.27 4.45
CA THR A 468 -11.32 3.54 5.16
C THR A 468 -10.02 4.31 5.35
N HIS A 469 -8.95 3.65 5.81
CA HIS A 469 -7.62 4.25 5.97
C HIS A 469 -7.07 4.87 4.67
N MET A 470 -7.15 4.13 3.56
CA MET A 470 -6.71 4.63 2.26
C MET A 470 -7.59 5.75 1.72
N ALA A 471 -8.91 5.69 1.93
CA ALA A 471 -9.84 6.73 1.49
C ALA A 471 -9.60 8.06 2.21
N LEU A 472 -9.42 8.01 3.53
CA LEU A 472 -9.04 9.19 4.33
C LEU A 472 -7.73 9.78 3.82
N GLY A 473 -6.73 8.94 3.58
CA GLY A 473 -5.45 9.37 3.03
C GLY A 473 -5.58 10.03 1.66
N TRP A 474 -6.33 9.41 0.74
CA TRP A 474 -6.54 9.94 -0.61
C TRP A 474 -7.18 11.32 -0.62
N VAL A 475 -8.22 11.53 0.20
CA VAL A 475 -8.89 12.83 0.30
C VAL A 475 -8.01 13.86 0.99
N CYS A 476 -7.37 13.47 2.10
CA CYS A 476 -6.81 14.44 3.04
C CYS A 476 -5.31 14.68 2.89
N THR A 477 -4.51 13.67 2.55
CA THR A 477 -3.05 13.74 2.77
C THR A 477 -2.16 13.25 1.64
N GLU A 478 -2.64 12.38 0.77
CA GLU A 478 -1.83 11.65 -0.20
C GLU A 478 -1.79 12.34 -1.57
N SER A 479 -0.58 12.64 -2.02
CA SER A 479 -0.28 13.06 -3.38
C SER A 479 1.24 13.09 -3.59
N LEU A 480 1.69 12.88 -4.81
CA LEU A 480 3.09 12.97 -5.20
C LEU A 480 3.38 14.34 -5.81
N ALA A 481 4.47 14.95 -5.39
CA ALA A 481 5.10 16.02 -6.14
C ALA A 481 5.72 15.45 -7.42
N VAL A 482 5.28 15.99 -8.56
CA VAL A 482 5.75 15.63 -9.89
C VAL A 482 6.23 16.90 -10.57
N ASP A 483 7.38 16.82 -11.23
CA ASP A 483 7.91 17.93 -12.00
C ASP A 483 7.00 18.20 -13.21
N PRO A 484 6.43 19.41 -13.33
CA PRO A 484 5.39 19.69 -14.33
C PRO A 484 5.92 19.77 -15.76
N GLU A 485 7.24 19.89 -15.95
CA GLU A 485 7.86 19.97 -17.28
C GLU A 485 8.30 18.58 -17.75
N THR A 486 8.98 17.85 -16.87
CA THR A 486 9.59 16.55 -17.21
C THR A 486 8.71 15.35 -16.90
N GLY A 487 7.70 15.51 -16.03
CA GLY A 487 6.88 14.42 -15.52
C GLY A 487 7.58 13.53 -14.49
N ALA A 488 8.80 13.89 -14.07
CA ALA A 488 9.57 13.10 -13.11
C ALA A 488 8.94 13.17 -11.70
N VAL A 489 8.79 12.01 -11.06
CA VAL A 489 8.35 11.95 -9.67
C VAL A 489 9.47 12.42 -8.75
N LEU A 490 9.17 13.37 -7.87
CA LEU A 490 10.11 13.99 -6.94
C LEU A 490 10.04 13.38 -5.53
N ASP A 491 8.88 12.83 -5.17
CA ASP A 491 8.68 12.08 -3.93
C ASP A 491 9.11 10.64 -4.09
N LEU A 492 10.31 10.31 -3.61
CA LEU A 492 10.92 8.97 -3.80
C LEU A 492 11.06 8.18 -2.49
N THR A 493 10.54 8.71 -1.38
CA THR A 493 10.58 8.02 -0.09
C THR A 493 9.18 7.67 0.37
N ILE A 494 8.99 6.47 0.92
CA ILE A 494 7.64 5.99 1.22
C ILE A 494 6.88 6.85 2.24
N ARG A 495 7.59 7.55 3.13
CA ARG A 495 6.97 8.50 4.06
C ARG A 495 6.55 9.83 3.44
N SER A 496 7.01 10.15 2.24
CA SER A 496 6.62 11.40 1.56
C SER A 496 5.30 11.28 0.80
N PHE A 497 4.76 10.07 0.60
CA PHE A 497 3.49 9.85 -0.11
C PHE A 497 2.25 10.30 0.67
N GLY A 498 2.40 10.67 1.94
CA GLY A 498 1.29 11.18 2.76
C GLY A 498 0.39 10.11 3.39
N ILE A 499 0.86 8.85 3.49
CA ILE A 499 0.10 7.76 4.13
C ILE A 499 -0.23 8.13 5.58
N VAL A 500 -1.52 7.97 5.96
CA VAL A 500 -2.01 8.28 7.32
C VAL A 500 -1.31 7.38 8.35
N ARG A 501 -0.80 7.98 9.43
CA ARG A 501 0.00 7.31 10.47
C ARG A 501 -0.88 6.67 11.54
N PRO A 502 -0.41 5.62 12.24
CA PRO A 502 -1.21 4.90 13.25
C PRO A 502 -1.83 5.80 14.32
N ALA A 503 -1.07 6.80 14.79
CA ALA A 503 -1.49 7.70 15.87
C ALA A 503 -2.64 8.65 15.50
N VAL A 504 -2.94 8.82 14.22
CA VAL A 504 -3.94 9.78 13.72
C VAL A 504 -5.04 9.12 12.89
N VAL A 505 -5.03 7.79 12.75
CA VAL A 505 -6.18 7.09 12.15
C VAL A 505 -7.34 7.14 13.15
N PRO A 506 -8.50 7.71 12.79
CA PRO A 506 -9.67 7.72 13.66
C PRO A 506 -10.22 6.29 13.82
N PRO A 507 -10.94 6.00 14.93
CA PRO A 507 -11.64 4.75 15.07
C PRO A 507 -12.64 4.53 13.92
N VAL A 508 -12.67 3.31 13.39
CA VAL A 508 -13.55 2.88 12.31
C VAL A 508 -14.50 1.81 12.85
N GLU A 509 -15.79 2.09 12.74
CA GLU A 509 -16.86 1.17 13.10
C GLU A 509 -17.47 0.59 11.83
N VAL A 510 -17.37 -0.73 11.69
CA VAL A 510 -17.88 -1.45 10.51
C VAL A 510 -19.04 -2.31 10.93
N THR A 511 -20.19 -2.09 10.30
CA THR A 511 -21.37 -2.96 10.40
C THR A 511 -21.50 -3.75 9.11
N ILE A 512 -21.47 -5.08 9.20
CA ILE A 512 -21.76 -5.95 8.06
C ILE A 512 -23.27 -6.16 8.03
N VAL A 513 -23.89 -5.70 6.96
CA VAL A 513 -25.34 -5.85 6.75
C VAL A 513 -25.57 -7.26 6.21
N ALA A 514 -26.60 -7.94 6.74
CA ALA A 514 -27.03 -9.22 6.19
C ALA A 514 -27.59 -8.98 4.78
N GLY A 515 -26.80 -9.32 3.77
CA GLY A 515 -27.21 -9.29 2.38
C GLY A 515 -27.74 -10.65 1.93
N ASP A 516 -28.83 -10.67 1.17
CA ASP A 516 -29.27 -11.87 0.48
C ASP A 516 -28.37 -12.14 -0.74
N GLY A 517 -28.06 -13.41 -0.98
CA GLY A 517 -27.38 -13.88 -2.19
C GLY A 517 -25.89 -14.24 -2.03
N PRO A 518 -25.23 -14.60 -3.14
CA PRO A 518 -23.86 -15.11 -3.11
C PRO A 518 -22.85 -14.03 -2.66
N PRO A 519 -21.65 -14.45 -2.22
CA PRO A 519 -20.58 -13.51 -1.88
C PRO A 519 -20.25 -12.57 -3.03
N ARG A 520 -20.19 -11.27 -2.74
CA ARG A 520 -19.82 -10.23 -3.69
C ARG A 520 -18.37 -9.82 -3.44
N ALA A 521 -17.57 -9.89 -4.50
CA ALA A 521 -16.16 -9.53 -4.50
C ALA A 521 -15.95 -8.01 -4.33
N GLN A 522 -14.76 -7.64 -3.86
CA GLN A 522 -14.31 -6.24 -3.76
C GLN A 522 -15.28 -5.33 -2.98
N ALA A 523 -15.96 -5.85 -1.95
CA ALA A 523 -16.91 -5.06 -1.18
C ALA A 523 -16.23 -3.90 -0.44
N SER A 524 -14.98 -4.09 -0.02
CA SER A 524 -14.20 -3.02 0.60
C SER A 524 -13.82 -1.90 -0.39
N ASP A 525 -13.89 -2.10 -1.70
CA ASP A 525 -13.74 -1.01 -2.67
C ASP A 525 -14.98 -0.10 -2.70
N ALA A 526 -16.18 -0.64 -2.46
CA ALA A 526 -17.38 0.17 -2.30
C ALA A 526 -17.30 1.03 -1.04
N VAL A 527 -16.76 0.45 0.04
CA VAL A 527 -16.43 1.19 1.27
C VAL A 527 -15.39 2.28 1.01
N PHE A 528 -14.32 2.00 0.26
CA PHE A 528 -13.31 3.00 -0.08
C PHE A 528 -13.95 4.23 -0.77
N ALA A 529 -14.77 4.01 -1.79
CA ALA A 529 -15.46 5.08 -2.51
C ALA A 529 -16.46 5.84 -1.61
N ALA A 530 -17.25 5.13 -0.80
CA ALA A 530 -18.21 5.73 0.11
C ALA A 530 -17.55 6.59 1.18
N VAL A 531 -16.45 6.12 1.79
CA VAL A 531 -15.69 6.89 2.78
C VAL A 531 -15.06 8.12 2.13
N ALA A 532 -14.48 8.01 0.92
CA ALA A 532 -13.92 9.17 0.24
C ALA A 532 -14.98 10.25 -0.01
N ALA A 533 -16.16 9.85 -0.49
CA ALA A 533 -17.31 10.73 -0.69
C ALA A 533 -17.79 11.38 0.61
N ALA A 534 -18.00 10.58 1.67
CA ALA A 534 -18.42 11.07 2.98
C ALA A 534 -17.40 12.02 3.62
N THR A 535 -16.10 11.76 3.42
CA THR A 535 -15.03 12.63 3.90
C THR A 535 -15.09 13.99 3.21
N TRP A 536 -15.23 14.02 1.89
CA TRP A 536 -15.27 15.28 1.14
C TRP A 536 -16.50 16.13 1.50
N ASN A 537 -17.66 15.50 1.70
CA ASN A 537 -18.86 16.18 2.20
C ASN A 537 -18.69 16.70 3.62
N ALA A 538 -18.12 15.91 4.53
CA ALA A 538 -17.89 16.34 5.90
C ALA A 538 -16.92 17.54 5.97
N LEU A 539 -15.93 17.63 5.06
CA LEU A 539 -15.08 18.81 4.93
C LEU A 539 -15.87 20.03 4.42
N ALA A 540 -16.79 19.83 3.48
CA ALA A 540 -17.65 20.89 2.98
C ALA A 540 -18.54 21.49 4.07
N ASP A 541 -19.10 20.65 4.95
CA ASP A 541 -19.90 21.09 6.09
C ASP A 541 -19.12 21.98 7.07
N LEU A 542 -17.81 21.77 7.19
CA LEU A 542 -16.95 22.53 8.10
C LEU A 542 -16.47 23.84 7.49
N ASP A 543 -16.08 23.81 6.22
CA ASP A 543 -15.45 24.93 5.55
C ASP A 543 -16.46 25.80 4.76
N GLY A 544 -17.74 25.40 4.74
CA GLY A 544 -18.82 26.10 4.02
C GLY A 544 -18.83 25.84 2.51
N GLY A 545 -18.07 24.84 2.04
CA GLY A 545 -18.00 24.44 0.64
C GLY A 545 -16.97 23.34 0.41
N HIS A 546 -17.18 22.53 -0.63
CA HIS A 546 -16.28 21.43 -0.98
C HIS A 546 -14.88 21.94 -1.34
N PRO A 547 -13.81 21.40 -0.74
CA PRO A 547 -12.45 21.69 -1.17
C PRO A 547 -12.26 21.34 -2.65
N ASP A 548 -11.76 22.28 -3.44
CA ASP A 548 -11.65 22.15 -4.89
C ASP A 548 -10.41 21.36 -5.35
N ARG A 549 -9.51 21.04 -4.40
CA ARG A 549 -8.24 20.36 -4.65
C ARG A 549 -7.93 19.33 -3.59
N TRP A 550 -7.48 18.16 -4.03
CA TRP A 550 -6.89 17.14 -3.16
C TRP A 550 -5.38 17.03 -3.36
N PRO A 551 -4.62 16.79 -2.28
CA PRO A 551 -5.10 16.46 -0.94
C PRO A 551 -5.62 17.71 -0.20
N ALA A 552 -6.72 17.58 0.56
CA ALA A 552 -7.44 18.67 1.23
C ALA A 552 -6.70 19.20 2.48
N LEU A 553 -5.39 19.38 2.38
CA LEU A 553 -4.44 19.70 3.44
C LEU A 553 -4.62 21.08 4.07
N HIS A 554 -5.32 21.97 3.39
CA HIS A 554 -5.53 23.33 3.88
C HIS A 554 -6.70 23.40 4.87
N THR A 555 -7.58 22.41 4.86
CA THR A 555 -8.69 22.25 5.79
C THR A 555 -8.18 21.85 7.19
N GLY A 556 -8.89 22.25 8.25
CA GLY A 556 -8.56 21.86 9.63
C GLY A 556 -8.38 20.34 9.79
N PRO A 557 -9.39 19.52 9.39
CA PRO A 557 -9.34 18.06 9.52
C PRO A 557 -8.30 17.39 8.63
N GLY A 558 -8.05 17.92 7.43
CA GLY A 558 -6.96 17.43 6.58
C GLY A 558 -5.58 17.60 7.22
N ARG A 559 -5.36 18.68 7.98
CA ARG A 559 -4.13 18.88 8.78
C ARG A 559 -4.04 17.93 9.96
N ALA A 560 -5.16 17.58 10.57
CA ALA A 560 -5.19 16.71 11.75
C ALA A 560 -4.62 15.31 11.46
N LEU A 561 -4.88 14.79 10.26
CA LEU A 561 -4.36 13.51 9.79
C LEU A 561 -2.86 13.49 9.43
N ARG A 562 -2.15 14.63 9.55
CA ARG A 562 -0.69 14.69 9.34
C ARG A 562 0.15 14.55 10.62
N ARG A 563 -0.43 14.81 11.79
CA ARG A 563 0.34 15.03 13.03
C ARG A 563 1.04 13.77 13.54
#